data_AF-A0A838KR02-F1
#
_entry.id   AF-A0A838KR02-F1
#
_cell.length_a   1.000
_cell.length_b   1.000
_cell.length_c   1.000
_cell.angle_alpha   90.00
_cell.angle_beta   90.00
_cell.angle_gamma   90.00
#
_symmetry.space_group_name_H-M   'P 1'
#
loop_
_entity.id
_entity.type
_entity.pdbx_description
1 polymer ?
#
loop_
_entity_poly.entity_id
_entity_poly.type
_entity_poly.pdbx_seq_one_letter_code
_entity_poly.pdbx_strand_id
1 'polypeptide(L)'
;MHSSLEQAKQRLLTEAAAYRESGPSSVVDADLAGHLLEVYYRHVPADDLLERSAADVYGAAMSHYKLAAQRPQGTAAVRVFTPAVEDDEWDAEGHTVIEVVTDDMPFLVDSVTMAITAD
;
A
#
# COMPACT_ATOMS: atom_id res chain seq x y z
N MET A 1 16.13 -3.31 20.90
CA MET A 1 15.90 -2.24 19.91
C MET A 1 15.00 -2.71 18.77
N HIS A 2 15.27 -3.86 18.11
CA HIS A 2 14.37 -4.40 17.09
C HIS A 2 12.91 -4.59 17.58
N SER A 3 12.72 -5.10 18.80
CA SER A 3 11.37 -5.26 19.37
C SER A 3 10.59 -3.95 19.59
N SER A 4 11.25 -2.80 19.79
CA SER A 4 10.53 -1.53 20.01
C SER A 4 10.08 -0.89 18.69
N LEU A 5 10.86 -1.07 17.62
CA LEU A 5 10.49 -0.63 16.28
C LEU A 5 9.31 -1.44 15.74
N GLU A 6 9.34 -2.77 15.89
CA GLU A 6 8.20 -3.61 15.51
C GLU A 6 6.92 -3.28 16.31
N GLN A 7 7.05 -2.93 17.59
CA GLN A 7 5.90 -2.43 18.37
C GLN A 7 5.39 -1.08 17.86
N ALA A 8 6.28 -0.19 17.43
CA ALA A 8 5.90 1.10 16.85
C ALA A 8 5.20 0.90 15.50
N LYS A 9 5.74 0.03 14.64
CA LYS A 9 5.11 -0.40 13.39
C LYS A 9 3.71 -0.95 13.65
N GLN A 10 3.55 -1.86 14.61
CA GLN A 10 2.23 -2.40 14.94
C GLN A 10 1.23 -1.32 15.38
N ARG A 11 1.67 -0.35 16.20
CA ARG A 11 0.81 0.79 16.59
C ARG A 11 0.41 1.63 15.39
N LEU A 12 1.33 1.92 14.48
CA LEU A 12 1.04 2.64 13.24
C LEU A 12 0.02 1.89 12.38
N LEU A 13 0.15 0.57 12.24
CA LEU A 13 -0.84 -0.24 11.50
C LEU A 13 -2.22 -0.22 12.15
N THR A 14 -2.30 -0.28 13.49
CA THR A 14 -3.57 -0.11 14.21
C THR A 14 -4.18 1.27 14.00
N GLU A 15 -3.36 2.33 14.03
CA GLU A 15 -3.80 3.70 13.76
C GLU A 15 -4.29 3.88 12.32
N ALA A 16 -3.54 3.35 11.34
CA ALA A 16 -3.91 3.36 9.92
C ALA A 16 -5.24 2.63 9.68
N ALA A 17 -5.46 1.47 10.31
CA ALA A 17 -6.75 0.76 10.22
C ALA A 17 -7.94 1.58 10.74
N ALA A 18 -7.69 2.50 11.68
CA ALA A 18 -8.69 3.41 12.21
C ALA A 18 -8.91 4.67 11.36
N TYR A 19 -8.02 4.99 10.41
CA TYR A 19 -8.11 6.17 9.53
C TYR A 19 -9.29 6.11 8.54
N ARG A 20 -10.05 5.00 8.55
CA ARG A 20 -11.23 4.69 7.73
C ARG A 20 -11.91 5.94 7.16
N GLU A 21 -12.01 5.99 5.83
CA GLU A 21 -12.81 6.99 5.09
C GLU A 21 -14.12 7.27 5.87
N SER A 22 -14.33 8.51 6.30
CA SER A 22 -15.60 8.96 6.89
C SER A 22 -16.73 9.06 5.85
N GLY A 23 -16.52 8.50 4.66
CA GLY A 23 -17.45 8.47 3.54
C GLY A 23 -18.15 7.11 3.34
N PRO A 24 -19.24 7.09 2.57
CA PRO A 24 -20.04 5.89 2.28
C PRO A 24 -19.33 4.83 1.42
N SER A 25 -18.07 5.05 1.02
CA SER A 25 -17.31 4.21 0.08
C SER A 25 -16.32 3.25 0.75
N SER A 26 -16.31 3.14 2.08
CA SER A 26 -15.47 2.16 2.76
C SER A 26 -15.89 0.72 2.44
N VAL A 27 -15.22 0.12 1.45
CA VAL A 27 -15.47 -1.25 0.95
C VAL A 27 -15.10 -2.33 1.98
N VAL A 28 -14.28 -1.97 2.97
CA VAL A 28 -13.67 -2.88 3.95
C VAL A 28 -14.00 -2.43 5.37
N ASP A 29 -14.41 -3.35 6.23
CA ASP A 29 -14.54 -3.04 7.66
C ASP A 29 -13.17 -2.89 8.34
N ALA A 30 -13.15 -2.36 9.57
CA ALA A 30 -11.92 -2.02 10.26
C ALA A 30 -11.08 -3.25 10.62
N ASP A 31 -11.71 -4.39 10.92
CA ASP A 31 -11.03 -5.63 11.28
C ASP A 31 -10.32 -6.21 10.04
N LEU A 32 -11.00 -6.23 8.89
CA LEU A 32 -10.43 -6.68 7.63
C LEU A 32 -9.33 -5.72 7.14
N ALA A 33 -9.51 -4.40 7.30
CA ALA A 33 -8.48 -3.43 6.99
C ALA A 33 -7.22 -3.64 7.84
N GLY A 34 -7.38 -3.82 9.15
CA GLY A 34 -6.26 -4.12 10.06
C GLY A 34 -5.52 -5.39 9.65
N HIS A 35 -6.25 -6.48 9.38
CA HIS A 35 -5.63 -7.73 8.93
C HIS A 35 -4.90 -7.58 7.59
N LEU A 36 -5.50 -6.88 6.63
CA LEU A 36 -4.87 -6.61 5.34
C LEU A 36 -3.57 -5.83 5.51
N LEU A 37 -3.58 -4.75 6.31
CA LEU A 37 -2.40 -3.92 6.56
C LEU A 37 -1.25 -4.72 7.20
N GLU A 38 -1.55 -5.58 8.17
CA GLU A 38 -0.57 -6.47 8.79
C GLU A 38 0.10 -7.40 7.75
N VAL A 39 -0.70 -8.02 6.88
CA VAL A 39 -0.17 -8.95 5.87
C VAL A 39 0.57 -8.21 4.76
N TYR A 40 0.05 -7.05 4.33
CA TYR A 40 0.59 -6.24 3.24
C TYR A 40 1.97 -5.67 3.59
N TYR A 41 2.12 -5.12 4.80
CA TYR A 41 3.37 -4.51 5.26
C TYR A 41 4.29 -5.48 6.03
N ARG A 42 3.97 -6.78 6.12
CA ARG A 42 4.72 -7.75 6.94
C ARG A 42 6.23 -7.78 6.65
N HIS A 43 6.60 -7.54 5.39
CA HIS A 43 7.99 -7.61 4.90
C HIS A 43 8.65 -6.23 4.70
N VAL A 44 7.92 -5.15 4.98
CA VAL A 44 8.46 -3.78 4.95
C VAL A 44 9.20 -3.50 6.26
N PRO A 45 10.45 -3.00 6.23
CA PRO A 45 11.16 -2.59 7.44
C PRO A 45 10.34 -1.59 8.27
N ALA A 46 10.43 -1.70 9.60
CA ALA A 46 9.69 -0.80 10.49
C ALA A 46 10.08 0.67 10.29
N ASP A 47 11.37 0.97 10.12
CA ASP A 47 11.85 2.34 9.99
C ASP A 47 11.28 3.02 8.72
N ASP A 48 11.27 2.32 7.58
CA ASP A 48 10.67 2.82 6.33
C ASP A 48 9.18 3.15 6.47
N LEU A 49 8.44 2.34 7.25
CA LEU A 49 7.01 2.57 7.45
C LEU A 49 6.75 3.70 8.44
N LEU A 50 7.59 3.85 9.46
CA LEU A 50 7.48 4.87 10.50
C LEU A 50 7.78 6.29 9.99
N GLU A 51 8.38 6.41 8.81
CA GLU A 51 8.54 7.69 8.11
C GLU A 51 7.23 8.18 7.47
N ARG A 52 6.20 7.33 7.35
CA ARG A 52 4.92 7.64 6.71
C ARG A 52 3.82 7.96 7.73
N SER A 53 2.83 8.74 7.31
CA SER A 53 1.64 8.97 8.12
C SER A 53 0.69 7.76 8.09
N ALA A 54 -0.18 7.65 9.09
CA ALA A 54 -1.22 6.61 9.12
C ALA A 54 -2.17 6.70 7.89
N ALA A 55 -2.41 7.91 7.39
CA ALA A 55 -3.21 8.16 6.19
C ALA A 55 -2.55 7.57 4.96
N ASP A 56 -1.24 7.79 4.78
CA ASP A 56 -0.50 7.31 3.62
C ASP A 56 -0.35 5.79 3.63
N VAL A 57 -0.11 5.21 4.81
CA VAL A 57 -0.05 3.75 5.00
C VAL A 57 -1.40 3.11 4.66
N TYR A 58 -2.52 3.70 5.11
CA TYR A 58 -3.85 3.21 4.79
C TYR A 58 -4.16 3.39 3.29
N GLY A 59 -3.98 4.61 2.77
CA GLY A 59 -4.31 5.01 1.43
C GLY A 59 -3.57 4.20 0.37
N ALA A 60 -2.25 4.01 0.53
CA ALA A 60 -1.45 3.20 -0.39
C ALA A 60 -1.95 1.74 -0.46
N ALA A 61 -2.22 1.12 0.69
CA ALA A 61 -2.71 -0.26 0.73
C ALA A 61 -4.14 -0.39 0.16
N MET A 62 -5.04 0.52 0.49
CA MET A 62 -6.42 0.50 -0.03
C MET A 62 -6.47 0.81 -1.52
N SER A 63 -5.61 1.72 -1.99
CA SER A 63 -5.44 2.05 -3.40
C SER A 63 -5.04 0.79 -4.19
N HIS A 64 -4.03 0.06 -3.72
CA HIS A 64 -3.59 -1.18 -4.36
C HIS A 64 -4.64 -2.29 -4.26
N TYR A 65 -5.36 -2.39 -3.14
CA TYR A 65 -6.49 -3.32 -2.98
C TYR A 65 -7.62 -3.04 -3.98
N LYS A 66 -7.99 -1.76 -4.17
CA LYS A 66 -9.01 -1.32 -5.15
C LYS A 66 -8.60 -1.75 -6.58
N LEU A 67 -7.32 -1.65 -6.94
CA LEU A 67 -6.81 -2.16 -8.22
C LEU A 67 -6.92 -3.69 -8.32
N ALA A 68 -6.53 -4.41 -7.26
CA ALA A 68 -6.59 -5.87 -7.22
C ALA A 68 -8.02 -6.41 -7.37
N ALA A 69 -9.01 -5.72 -6.78
CA ALA A 69 -10.41 -6.11 -6.86
C ALA A 69 -11.01 -6.01 -8.28
N GLN A 70 -10.41 -5.22 -9.17
CA GLN A 70 -10.88 -5.02 -10.54
C GLN A 70 -10.13 -5.90 -11.56
N ARG A 71 -9.07 -6.58 -11.14
CA ARG A 71 -8.20 -7.37 -12.00
C ARG A 71 -8.91 -8.65 -12.50
N PRO A 72 -9.03 -8.86 -13.82
CA PRO A 72 -9.41 -10.15 -14.38
C PRO A 72 -8.36 -11.24 -14.07
N GLN A 73 -8.82 -12.46 -13.79
CA GLN A 73 -7.91 -13.58 -13.56
C GLN A 73 -7.00 -13.82 -14.78
N GLY A 74 -5.70 -14.06 -14.55
CA GLY A 74 -4.74 -14.36 -15.60
C GLY A 74 -4.18 -13.14 -16.37
N THR A 75 -4.53 -11.90 -15.99
CA THR A 75 -4.06 -10.69 -16.67
C THR A 75 -3.38 -9.73 -15.71
N ALA A 76 -2.18 -9.20 -16.02
CA ALA A 76 -1.56 -8.14 -15.22
C ALA A 76 -2.41 -6.86 -15.14
N ALA A 77 -2.46 -6.21 -13.99
CA ALA A 77 -3.06 -4.88 -13.81
C ALA A 77 -1.99 -3.93 -13.28
N VAL A 78 -1.69 -2.88 -14.05
CA VAL A 78 -0.63 -1.91 -13.74
C VAL A 78 -1.24 -0.52 -13.77
N ARG A 79 -0.93 0.29 -12.75
CA ARG A 79 -1.33 1.69 -12.66
C ARG A 79 -0.13 2.54 -12.25
N VAL A 80 0.07 3.67 -12.94
CA VAL A 80 1.15 4.63 -12.67
C VAL A 80 0.53 6.00 -12.46
N PHE A 81 0.80 6.61 -11.31
CA PHE A 81 0.23 7.90 -10.93
C PHE A 81 1.05 8.55 -9.81
N THR A 82 0.85 9.83 -9.58
CA THR A 82 1.42 10.55 -8.44
C THR A 82 0.27 10.87 -7.50
N PRO A 83 0.11 10.16 -6.37
CA PRO A 83 -1.01 10.36 -5.48
C PRO A 83 -0.97 11.75 -4.84
N ALA A 84 -2.14 12.37 -4.68
CA ALA A 84 -2.29 13.65 -4.02
C ALA A 84 -3.47 13.60 -3.04
N VAL A 85 -3.31 14.26 -1.88
CA VAL A 85 -4.34 14.28 -0.82
C VAL A 85 -5.72 14.74 -1.32
N GLU A 86 -5.75 15.67 -2.28
CA GLU A 86 -7.01 16.21 -2.83
C GLU A 86 -7.82 15.17 -3.64
N ASP A 87 -7.15 14.25 -4.33
CA ASP A 87 -7.77 13.30 -5.26
C ASP A 87 -7.81 11.87 -4.70
N ASP A 88 -6.79 11.49 -3.93
CA ASP A 88 -6.58 10.11 -3.47
C ASP A 88 -6.70 9.95 -1.94
N GLU A 89 -6.76 11.06 -1.18
CA GLU A 89 -6.78 11.08 0.29
C GLU A 89 -5.47 10.62 0.97
N TRP A 90 -4.43 10.37 0.17
CA TRP A 90 -3.07 10.10 0.61
C TRP A 90 -2.06 10.70 -0.35
N ASP A 91 -0.81 10.84 0.09
CA ASP A 91 0.27 11.21 -0.81
C ASP A 91 1.50 10.31 -0.62
N ALA A 92 2.39 10.37 -1.60
CA ALA A 92 3.67 9.67 -1.58
C ALA A 92 4.82 10.67 -1.53
N GLU A 93 4.64 11.81 -0.84
CA GLU A 93 5.61 12.90 -0.75
C GLU A 93 6.05 13.43 -2.13
N GLY A 94 5.12 13.44 -3.09
CA GLY A 94 5.37 13.85 -4.47
C GLY A 94 6.06 12.79 -5.35
N HIS A 95 6.29 11.58 -4.84
CA HIS A 95 6.82 10.48 -5.64
C HIS A 95 5.73 9.82 -6.52
N THR A 96 6.12 9.39 -7.72
CA THR A 96 5.27 8.57 -8.57
C THR A 96 5.20 7.15 -8.02
N VAL A 97 3.99 6.62 -7.93
CA VAL A 97 3.68 5.27 -7.48
C VAL A 97 3.35 4.41 -8.69
N ILE A 98 3.92 3.20 -8.70
CA ILE A 98 3.63 2.15 -9.66
C ILE A 98 3.00 0.99 -8.90
N GLU A 99 1.71 0.79 -9.09
CA GLU A 99 1.00 -0.36 -8.56
C GLU A 99 0.99 -1.48 -9.58
N VAL A 100 1.36 -2.69 -9.16
CA VAL A 100 1.39 -3.87 -10.00
C VAL A 100 0.70 -5.00 -9.27
N VAL A 101 -0.46 -5.39 -9.78
CA VAL A 101 -1.10 -6.66 -9.42
C VAL A 101 -0.76 -7.63 -10.53
N THR A 102 -0.32 -8.84 -10.17
CA THR A 102 0.04 -9.91 -11.09
C THR A 102 -0.15 -11.27 -10.43
N ASP A 103 -0.22 -12.32 -11.23
CA ASP A 103 -0.05 -13.68 -10.73
C ASP A 103 1.41 -13.85 -10.34
N ASP A 104 1.67 -14.73 -9.37
CA ASP A 104 3.03 -14.99 -8.89
C ASP A 104 3.90 -15.56 -10.01
N MET A 105 5.03 -14.90 -10.26
CA MET A 105 5.98 -15.26 -11.30
C MET A 105 7.40 -14.87 -10.85
N PRO A 106 8.45 -15.63 -11.23
CA PRO A 106 9.83 -15.26 -10.92
C PRO A 106 10.24 -13.91 -11.53
N PHE A 107 11.15 -13.20 -10.86
CA PHE A 107 11.83 -11.98 -11.37
C PHE A 107 10.93 -10.75 -11.61
N LEU A 108 9.73 -10.68 -11.02
CA LEU A 108 8.82 -9.55 -11.20
C LEU A 108 9.45 -8.20 -10.82
N VAL A 109 10.05 -8.11 -9.62
CA VAL A 109 10.66 -6.88 -9.12
C VAL A 109 11.83 -6.43 -10.01
N ASP A 110 12.71 -7.36 -10.38
CA ASP A 110 13.85 -7.07 -11.25
C ASP A 110 13.39 -6.62 -12.65
N SER A 111 12.37 -7.28 -13.21
CA SER A 111 11.82 -6.95 -14.52
C SER A 111 11.19 -5.56 -14.56
N VAL A 112 10.43 -5.20 -13.52
CA VAL A 112 9.86 -3.86 -13.39
C VAL A 112 11.00 -2.84 -13.26
N THR A 113 11.96 -3.08 -12.37
CA THR A 113 13.10 -2.18 -12.15
C THR A 113 13.90 -1.96 -13.44
N MET A 114 14.16 -3.02 -14.20
CA MET A 114 14.82 -2.88 -15.49
C MET A 114 14.01 -2.03 -16.46
N ALA A 115 12.68 -2.18 -16.50
CA ALA A 115 11.82 -1.43 -17.41
C ALA A 115 11.77 0.07 -17.07
N ILE A 116 11.78 0.46 -15.79
CA ILE A 116 11.80 1.88 -15.39
C ILE A 116 13.18 2.54 -15.54
N THR A 117 14.27 1.77 -15.57
CA THR A 117 15.64 2.31 -15.75
C THR A 117 16.19 2.11 -17.16
N ALA A 118 15.36 1.69 -18.13
CA ALA A 118 15.81 1.28 -19.46
C ALA A 118 16.26 2.43 -20.38
N ASP A 119 16.26 3.69 -19.90
CA ASP A 119 16.64 4.88 -20.65
C ASP A 119 18.04 5.40 -20.27
#